data_AF-A0A0C1MUU6-F1
#
_entry.id   AF-A0A0C1MUU6-F1
#
_cell.length_a   1.000
_cell.length_b   1.000
_cell.length_c   1.000
_cell.angle_alpha   90.00
_cell.angle_beta   90.00
_cell.angle_gamma   90.00
#
_symmetry.space_group_name_H-M   'P 1'
#
loop_
_entity.id
_entity.type
_entity.pdbx_description
1 polymer ?
#
loop_
_entity_poly.entity_id
_entity_poly.type
_entity_poly.pdbx_seq_one_letter_code
_entity_poly.pdbx_strand_id
1 'polypeptide(L)'
;MMEKPIIICAGSKYVDIDVLACAVAYKELLGLKNKKAKIVFTGAFNKTVPTSVLTWNMDVSHGVPENLSDYNYVLVDISNPNYFEKFVVREQVIEVFDHHHGFEKYWTNLIGESARIEPVGSCATLIWEEYKKHNKENMISPTSANLIYTAIISNTLNFHLGAVFTGYIGETKQLFLRKEILKKFD
;
A
#
# COMPACT_ATOMS: atom_id res chain seq x y z
N MET A 1 22.79 -10.58 -13.14
CA MET A 1 21.42 -11.11 -13.33
C MET A 1 20.50 -9.91 -13.50
N MET A 2 19.53 -9.94 -14.42
CA MET A 2 18.52 -8.88 -14.50
C MET A 2 17.66 -8.89 -13.23
N GLU A 3 17.31 -7.71 -12.72
CA GLU A 3 16.42 -7.59 -11.56
C GLU A 3 15.03 -8.12 -11.93
N LYS A 4 14.48 -9.03 -11.11
CA LYS A 4 13.15 -9.60 -11.32
C LYS A 4 12.09 -8.50 -11.21
N PRO A 5 11.06 -8.49 -12.09
CA PRO A 5 9.90 -7.63 -11.89
C PRO A 5 9.20 -7.93 -10.55
N ILE A 6 8.50 -6.93 -10.03
CA ILE A 6 7.84 -6.98 -8.73
C ILE A 6 6.32 -7.17 -8.90
N ILE A 7 5.74 -8.01 -8.07
CA ILE A 7 4.29 -8.09 -7.86
C ILE A 7 3.97 -7.49 -6.50
N ILE A 8 3.09 -6.49 -6.49
CA ILE A 8 2.51 -5.96 -5.27
C ILE A 8 1.14 -6.62 -5.08
N CYS A 9 0.92 -7.21 -3.92
CA CYS A 9 -0.31 -7.95 -3.59
C CYS A 9 -0.61 -7.87 -2.09
N ALA A 10 -1.76 -8.40 -1.70
CA ALA A 10 -2.25 -8.39 -0.33
C ALA A 10 -2.90 -9.74 0.04
N GLY A 11 -3.77 -9.77 1.04
CA GLY A 11 -4.53 -10.97 1.39
C GLY A 11 -5.59 -11.33 0.32
N SER A 12 -5.95 -12.61 0.24
CA SER A 12 -6.82 -13.11 -0.85
C SER A 12 -8.33 -12.89 -0.64
N LYS A 13 -8.76 -12.36 0.51
CA LYS A 13 -10.19 -12.33 0.88
C LYS A 13 -10.96 -11.20 0.19
N TYR A 14 -10.43 -9.99 0.26
CA TYR A 14 -10.98 -8.79 -0.36
C TYR A 14 -9.89 -7.72 -0.47
N VAL A 15 -10.14 -6.72 -1.29
CA VAL A 15 -9.31 -5.52 -1.40
C VAL A 15 -10.09 -4.35 -0.80
N ASP A 16 -9.57 -3.75 0.26
CA ASP A 16 -10.10 -2.51 0.80
C ASP A 16 -9.32 -1.30 0.28
N ILE A 17 -9.69 -0.11 0.75
CA ILE A 17 -9.07 1.13 0.31
C ILE A 17 -7.62 1.29 0.80
N ASP A 18 -7.22 0.66 1.91
CA ASP A 18 -5.82 0.69 2.37
C ASP A 18 -4.94 -0.13 1.43
N VAL A 19 -5.36 -1.38 1.16
CA VAL A 19 -4.70 -2.26 0.20
C VAL A 19 -4.54 -1.60 -1.16
N LEU A 20 -5.64 -1.03 -1.69
CA LEU A 20 -5.62 -0.36 -3.00
C LEU A 20 -4.68 0.84 -3.00
N ALA A 21 -4.75 1.68 -1.96
CA ALA A 21 -3.92 2.87 -1.86
C ALA A 21 -2.43 2.53 -1.76
N CYS A 22 -2.09 1.58 -0.89
CA CYS A 22 -0.71 1.11 -0.73
C CYS A 22 -0.16 0.56 -2.04
N ALA A 23 -0.91 -0.31 -2.72
CA ALA A 23 -0.42 -0.94 -3.94
C ALA A 23 -0.20 0.06 -5.08
N VAL A 24 -1.14 0.98 -5.28
CA VAL A 24 -1.05 2.00 -6.34
C VAL A 24 0.11 2.96 -6.07
N ALA A 25 0.18 3.53 -4.86
CA ALA A 25 1.23 4.47 -4.51
C ALA A 25 2.61 3.80 -4.48
N TYR A 26 2.71 2.58 -3.96
CA TYR A 26 4.00 1.89 -3.92
C TYR A 26 4.50 1.48 -5.32
N LYS A 27 3.60 1.06 -6.23
CA LYS A 27 3.95 0.82 -7.64
C LYS A 27 4.55 2.06 -8.29
N GLU A 28 3.94 3.22 -8.03
CA GLU A 28 4.42 4.49 -8.55
C GLU A 28 5.81 4.83 -8.00
N LEU A 29 6.03 4.68 -6.68
CA LEU A 29 7.35 4.88 -6.06
C LEU A 29 8.42 3.95 -6.66
N LEU A 30 8.08 2.67 -6.89
CA LEU A 30 8.97 1.72 -7.57
C LEU A 30 9.31 2.19 -8.99
N GLY A 31 8.33 2.71 -9.73
CA GLY A 31 8.55 3.32 -11.05
C GLY A 31 9.50 4.53 -11.00
N LEU A 32 9.34 5.42 -10.01
CA LEU A 32 10.27 6.54 -9.77
C LEU A 32 11.68 6.10 -9.40
N LYS A 33 11.85 4.84 -8.98
CA LYS A 33 13.12 4.15 -8.69
C LYS A 33 13.59 3.26 -9.85
N ASN A 34 12.98 3.37 -11.04
CA ASN A 34 13.27 2.58 -12.24
C ASN A 34 13.04 1.06 -12.06
N LYS A 35 12.16 0.65 -11.15
CA LYS A 35 11.79 -0.74 -10.93
C LYS A 35 10.51 -1.09 -11.66
N LYS A 36 10.48 -2.27 -12.28
CA LYS A 36 9.27 -2.80 -12.95
C LYS A 36 8.37 -3.44 -11.91
N ALA A 37 7.13 -2.98 -11.80
CA ALA A 37 6.15 -3.53 -10.88
C ALA A 37 4.75 -3.61 -11.50
N LYS A 38 3.96 -4.60 -11.07
CA LYS A 38 2.53 -4.71 -11.36
C LYS A 38 1.75 -5.01 -10.07
N ILE A 39 0.48 -4.62 -10.04
CA ILE A 39 -0.42 -4.88 -8.92
C ILE A 39 -1.31 -6.04 -9.30
N VAL A 40 -1.42 -7.04 -8.41
CA VAL A 40 -2.21 -8.24 -8.66
C VAL A 40 -3.05 -8.57 -7.44
N PHE A 41 -4.36 -8.65 -7.64
CA PHE A 41 -5.32 -9.08 -6.62
C PHE A 41 -6.24 -10.17 -7.16
N THR A 42 -6.57 -11.17 -6.35
CA THR A 42 -7.68 -12.11 -6.64
C THR A 42 -8.95 -11.78 -5.88
N GLY A 43 -8.82 -11.12 -4.72
CA GLY A 43 -9.95 -10.63 -3.94
C GLY A 43 -10.76 -9.53 -4.66
N ALA A 44 -12.07 -9.51 -4.42
CA ALA A 44 -12.94 -8.43 -4.89
C ALA A 44 -12.76 -7.16 -4.05
N PHE A 45 -12.97 -5.99 -4.67
CA PHE A 45 -13.04 -4.73 -3.94
C PHE A 45 -14.22 -4.72 -2.97
N ASN A 46 -13.98 -4.34 -1.71
CA ASN A 46 -15.04 -4.20 -0.71
C ASN A 46 -15.65 -2.79 -0.73
N LYS A 47 -16.63 -2.54 0.15
CA LYS A 47 -17.40 -1.29 0.18
C LYS A 47 -16.59 -0.03 0.53
N THR A 48 -15.39 -0.17 1.10
CA THR A 48 -14.51 0.97 1.41
C THR A 48 -13.86 1.54 0.14
N VAL A 49 -13.88 0.79 -0.97
CA VAL A 49 -13.45 1.27 -2.28
C VAL A 49 -14.70 1.70 -3.07
N PRO A 50 -15.09 2.99 -3.04
CA PRO A 50 -16.29 3.44 -3.72
C PRO A 50 -16.11 3.38 -5.25
N THR A 51 -17.22 3.23 -5.99
CA THR A 51 -17.22 3.20 -7.46
C THR A 51 -16.53 4.41 -8.07
N SER A 52 -16.64 5.58 -7.45
CA SER A 52 -15.95 6.80 -7.89
C SER A 52 -14.42 6.69 -7.84
N VAL A 53 -13.87 5.90 -6.91
CA VAL A 53 -12.42 5.60 -6.87
C VAL A 53 -12.07 4.59 -7.95
N LEU A 54 -12.92 3.58 -8.20
CA LEU A 54 -12.69 2.61 -9.26
C LEU A 54 -12.68 3.23 -10.68
N THR A 55 -13.29 4.41 -10.86
CA THR A 55 -13.19 5.17 -12.11
C THR A 55 -11.85 5.90 -12.30
N TRP A 56 -10.99 5.94 -11.28
CA TRP A 56 -9.65 6.48 -11.43
C TRP A 56 -8.82 5.52 -12.27
N ASN A 57 -8.11 6.04 -13.28
CA ASN A 57 -7.31 5.20 -14.18
C ASN A 57 -6.14 4.58 -13.41
N MET A 58 -6.34 3.36 -12.90
CA MET A 58 -5.37 2.60 -12.11
C MET A 58 -5.03 1.31 -12.86
N ASP A 59 -3.73 1.04 -13.02
CA ASP A 59 -3.24 -0.17 -13.65
C ASP A 59 -3.11 -1.30 -12.61
N VAL A 60 -4.25 -1.91 -12.31
CA VAL A 60 -4.46 -3.04 -11.39
C VAL A 60 -4.93 -4.25 -12.19
N SER A 61 -4.24 -5.37 -12.06
CA SER A 61 -4.62 -6.62 -12.69
C SER A 61 -5.37 -7.53 -11.72
N HIS A 62 -6.35 -8.27 -12.24
CA HIS A 62 -7.03 -9.33 -11.52
C HIS A 62 -6.63 -10.71 -12.04
N GLY A 63 -6.38 -11.65 -11.13
CA GLY A 63 -6.09 -13.05 -11.46
C GLY A 63 -4.72 -13.52 -11.01
N VAL A 64 -4.36 -14.74 -11.44
CA VAL A 64 -3.11 -15.40 -11.04
C VAL A 64 -2.04 -15.15 -12.11
N PRO A 65 -0.84 -14.63 -11.74
CA PRO A 65 0.27 -14.48 -12.66
C PRO A 65 0.80 -15.84 -13.14
N GLU A 66 1.26 -15.91 -14.37
CA GLU A 66 2.07 -17.02 -14.86
C GLU A 66 3.52 -16.92 -14.33
N ASN A 67 4.26 -18.04 -14.34
CA ASN A 67 5.70 -18.10 -14.01
C ASN A 67 6.08 -17.41 -12.68
N LEU A 68 5.50 -17.87 -11.57
CA LEU A 68 5.67 -17.27 -10.23
C LEU A 68 7.13 -17.12 -9.78
N SER A 69 8.02 -17.99 -10.24
CA SER A 69 9.47 -17.91 -9.97
C SER A 69 10.16 -16.68 -10.57
N ASP A 70 9.54 -16.00 -11.53
CA ASP A 70 10.15 -14.88 -12.25
C ASP A 70 9.94 -13.53 -11.55
N TYR A 71 9.19 -13.52 -10.44
CA TYR A 71 8.82 -12.30 -9.73
C TYR A 71 9.40 -12.23 -8.32
N ASN A 72 9.65 -11.01 -7.86
CA ASN A 72 9.74 -10.71 -6.44
C ASN A 72 8.38 -10.20 -5.95
N TYR A 73 8.10 -10.35 -4.65
CA TYR A 73 6.81 -9.98 -4.07
C TYR A 73 6.96 -8.89 -3.03
N VAL A 74 6.06 -7.92 -3.08
CA VAL A 74 5.83 -6.94 -2.03
C VAL A 74 4.43 -7.16 -1.49
N LEU A 75 4.34 -7.29 -0.16
CA LEU A 75 3.07 -7.48 0.53
C LEU A 75 2.66 -6.16 1.18
N VAL A 76 1.39 -5.78 1.00
CA VAL A 76 0.81 -4.59 1.64
C VAL A 76 -0.42 -4.98 2.44
N ASP A 77 -0.55 -4.40 3.63
CA ASP A 77 -1.66 -4.59 4.57
C ASP A 77 -1.89 -6.07 4.95
N ILE A 78 -0.83 -6.88 4.88
CA ILE A 78 -0.87 -8.28 5.29
C ILE A 78 0.51 -8.80 5.65
N SER A 79 0.59 -9.47 6.80
CA SER A 79 1.81 -10.14 7.25
C SER A 79 1.58 -11.61 7.64
N ASN A 80 0.33 -12.02 7.91
CA ASN A 80 0.03 -13.41 8.25
C ASN A 80 -0.03 -14.29 6.99
N PRO A 81 0.89 -15.25 6.82
CA PRO A 81 0.96 -16.04 5.60
C PRO A 81 -0.23 -16.97 5.34
N ASN A 82 -1.05 -17.24 6.36
CA ASN A 82 -2.25 -18.06 6.20
C ASN A 82 -3.32 -17.39 5.32
N TYR A 83 -3.18 -16.08 5.06
CA TYR A 83 -4.14 -15.29 4.28
C TYR A 83 -3.58 -14.79 2.95
N PHE A 84 -2.36 -15.20 2.58
CA PHE A 84 -1.74 -14.75 1.34
C PHE A 84 -2.47 -15.27 0.11
N GLU A 85 -2.33 -14.50 -0.97
CA GLU A 85 -2.60 -14.99 -2.30
C GLU A 85 -1.82 -16.29 -2.56
N LYS A 86 -2.50 -17.29 -3.14
CA LYS A 86 -1.88 -18.61 -3.42
C LYS A 86 -0.69 -18.52 -4.38
N PHE A 87 -0.58 -17.43 -5.13
CA PHE A 87 0.50 -17.20 -6.08
C PHE A 87 1.77 -16.61 -5.45
N VAL A 88 1.73 -16.25 -4.16
CA VAL A 88 2.90 -15.68 -3.47
C VAL A 88 3.91 -16.78 -3.17
N VAL A 89 5.10 -16.65 -3.74
CA VAL A 89 6.26 -17.47 -3.37
C VAL A 89 6.94 -16.79 -2.20
N ARG A 90 6.76 -17.34 -1.01
CA ARG A 90 7.20 -16.74 0.26
C ARG A 90 8.68 -16.37 0.28
N GLU A 91 9.53 -17.24 -0.27
CA GLU A 91 10.98 -17.06 -0.31
C GLU A 91 11.41 -15.95 -1.29
N GLN A 92 10.50 -15.45 -2.12
CA GLN A 92 10.71 -14.34 -3.05
C GLN A 92 10.02 -13.05 -2.58
N VAL A 93 9.47 -13.02 -1.36
CA VAL A 93 8.99 -11.79 -0.73
C VAL A 93 10.19 -10.95 -0.33
N ILE A 94 10.24 -9.72 -0.83
CA ILE A 94 11.36 -8.80 -0.61
C ILE A 94 11.02 -7.68 0.36
N GLU A 95 9.74 -7.32 0.48
CA GLU A 95 9.26 -6.25 1.37
C GLU A 95 7.85 -6.58 1.88
N VAL A 96 7.58 -6.21 3.13
CA VAL A 96 6.26 -6.32 3.77
C VAL A 96 5.94 -4.99 4.46
N PHE A 97 4.78 -4.44 4.15
CA PHE A 97 4.20 -3.29 4.83
C PHE A 97 2.90 -3.74 5.47
N ASP A 98 2.77 -3.63 6.78
CA ASP A 98 1.55 -3.98 7.49
C ASP A 98 1.42 -3.12 8.75
N HIS A 99 0.20 -2.95 9.23
CA HIS A 99 -0.08 -2.30 10.50
C HIS A 99 -0.81 -3.20 11.50
N HIS A 100 -1.02 -4.47 11.13
CA HIS A 100 -1.53 -5.51 12.02
C HIS A 100 -0.39 -6.20 12.80
N HIS A 101 -0.63 -6.42 14.10
CA HIS A 101 0.33 -7.08 14.97
C HIS A 101 0.39 -8.61 14.79
N GLY A 102 1.53 -9.21 15.13
CA GLY A 102 1.65 -10.66 15.38
C GLY A 102 2.68 -11.38 14.52
N PHE A 103 3.23 -10.74 13.47
CA PHE A 103 4.19 -11.33 12.54
C PHE A 103 5.47 -10.51 12.37
N GLU A 104 5.72 -9.52 13.24
CA GLU A 104 6.91 -8.67 13.22
C GLU A 104 8.18 -9.51 13.25
N LYS A 105 8.37 -10.34 14.29
CA LYS A 105 9.56 -11.20 14.43
C LYS A 105 9.73 -12.18 13.28
N TYR A 106 8.62 -12.72 12.78
CA TYR A 106 8.64 -13.67 11.67
C TYR A 106 9.26 -13.03 10.42
N TRP A 107 8.80 -11.83 10.05
CA TRP A 107 9.29 -11.13 8.86
C TRP A 107 10.67 -10.50 9.07
N THR A 108 10.94 -9.89 10.23
CA THR A 108 12.28 -9.35 10.51
C THR A 108 13.36 -10.42 10.44
N ASN A 109 13.08 -11.67 10.85
CA ASN A 109 14.03 -12.77 10.71
C ASN A 109 14.27 -13.20 9.25
N LEU A 110 13.31 -12.97 8.35
CA LEU A 110 13.41 -13.36 6.94
C LEU A 110 14.00 -12.28 6.05
N ILE A 111 13.58 -11.02 6.23
CA ILE A 111 13.88 -9.91 5.32
C ILE A 111 14.41 -8.66 6.04
N GLY A 112 14.65 -8.73 7.35
CA GLY A 112 15.26 -7.64 8.12
C GLY A 112 14.41 -6.37 8.12
N GLU A 113 15.05 -5.23 7.83
CA GLU A 113 14.42 -3.90 7.80
C GLU A 113 13.38 -3.72 6.69
N SER A 114 13.35 -4.61 5.70
CA SER A 114 12.30 -4.64 4.68
C SER A 114 10.95 -5.16 5.22
N ALA A 115 10.91 -5.61 6.48
CA ALA A 115 9.69 -5.92 7.21
C ALA A 115 9.23 -4.70 8.02
N ARG A 116 8.41 -3.84 7.41
CA ARG A 116 7.80 -2.66 8.04
C ARG A 116 6.43 -3.04 8.58
N ILE A 117 6.39 -3.51 9.84
CA ILE A 117 5.16 -3.85 10.54
C ILE A 117 5.06 -3.01 11.81
N GLU A 118 4.18 -2.02 11.83
CA GLU A 118 4.20 -0.95 12.85
C GLU A 118 2.80 -0.58 13.36
N PRO A 119 2.65 -0.15 14.63
CA PRO A 119 1.37 0.25 15.23
C PRO A 119 0.87 1.61 14.71
N VAL A 120 0.70 1.76 13.40
CA VAL A 120 0.15 2.95 12.77
C VAL A 120 -1.33 2.79 12.44
N GLY A 121 -2.06 3.90 12.33
CA GLY A 121 -3.49 3.88 12.07
C GLY A 121 -3.91 3.37 10.69
N SER A 122 -2.98 3.24 9.75
CA SER A 122 -3.23 2.78 8.36
C SER A 122 -1.90 2.39 7.72
N CYS A 123 -1.89 1.28 6.98
CA CYS A 123 -0.73 0.81 6.22
C CYS A 123 -0.23 1.86 5.22
N ALA A 124 -1.13 2.67 4.64
CA ALA A 124 -0.79 3.79 3.75
C ALA A 124 0.15 4.83 4.38
N THR A 125 0.19 4.92 5.71
CA THR A 125 1.17 5.75 6.44
C THR A 125 2.59 5.31 6.16
N LEU A 126 2.86 4.00 6.16
CA LEU A 126 4.18 3.43 5.93
C LEU A 126 4.64 3.67 4.48
N ILE A 127 3.71 3.59 3.54
CA ILE A 127 3.99 3.88 2.12
C ILE A 127 4.36 5.36 1.92
N TRP A 128 3.67 6.27 2.61
CA TRP A 128 4.04 7.69 2.62
C TRP A 128 5.44 7.93 3.20
N GLU A 129 5.81 7.22 4.26
CA GLU A 129 7.15 7.29 4.82
C GLU A 129 8.23 6.79 3.87
N GLU A 130 7.96 5.77 3.06
CA GLU A 130 8.90 5.32 2.01
C GLU A 130 9.10 6.39 0.93
N TYR A 131 8.06 7.14 0.56
CA TYR A 131 8.22 8.30 -0.33
C TYR A 131 9.18 9.33 0.25
N LYS A 132 9.03 9.67 1.53
CA LYS A 132 9.90 10.64 2.21
C LYS A 132 11.34 10.12 2.37
N LYS A 133 11.49 8.88 2.81
CA LYS A 133 12.80 8.21 2.95
C LYS A 133 13.60 8.23 1.65
N HIS A 134 12.91 8.20 0.51
CA HIS A 134 13.51 8.26 -0.82
C HIS A 134 13.55 9.67 -1.44
N ASN A 135 13.15 10.72 -0.72
CA ASN A 135 13.06 12.11 -1.21
C ASN A 135 12.18 12.23 -2.48
N LYS A 136 11.07 11.50 -2.53
CA LYS A 136 10.12 11.43 -3.65
C LYS A 136 8.76 12.07 -3.33
N GLU A 137 8.60 12.66 -2.14
CA GLU A 137 7.34 13.22 -1.66
C GLU A 137 6.74 14.31 -2.57
N ASN A 138 7.57 15.04 -3.33
CA ASN A 138 7.11 16.05 -4.29
C ASN A 138 6.81 15.48 -5.70
N MET A 139 7.11 14.21 -5.92
CA MET A 139 6.90 13.50 -7.18
C MET A 139 5.64 12.62 -7.18
N ILE A 140 4.97 12.50 -6.03
CA ILE A 140 3.76 11.70 -5.92
C ILE A 140 2.66 12.26 -6.82
N SER A 141 1.97 11.39 -7.54
CA SER A 141 0.84 11.82 -8.37
C SER A 141 -0.35 12.26 -7.50
N PRO A 142 -1.22 13.15 -8.01
CA PRO A 142 -2.46 13.49 -7.33
C PRO A 142 -3.33 12.26 -7.01
N THR A 143 -3.37 11.26 -7.90
CA THR A 143 -4.12 10.03 -7.69
C THR A 143 -3.58 9.24 -6.48
N SER A 144 -2.27 9.00 -6.43
CA SER A 144 -1.64 8.27 -5.32
C SER A 144 -1.75 9.03 -4.00
N ALA A 145 -1.56 10.36 -4.02
CA ALA A 145 -1.74 11.21 -2.84
C ALA A 145 -3.19 11.16 -2.30
N ASN A 146 -4.18 11.23 -3.18
CA ASN A 146 -5.59 11.14 -2.79
C ASN A 146 -5.96 9.76 -2.25
N LEU A 147 -5.41 8.68 -2.83
CA LEU A 147 -5.60 7.33 -2.34
C LEU A 147 -5.01 7.16 -0.93
N ILE A 148 -3.76 7.57 -0.70
CA ILE A 148 -3.11 7.53 0.62
C ILE A 148 -3.96 8.28 1.66
N TYR A 149 -4.41 9.49 1.32
CA TYR A 149 -5.25 10.28 2.22
C TYR A 149 -6.58 9.57 2.53
N THR A 150 -7.25 9.03 1.51
CA THR A 150 -8.53 8.32 1.66
C THR A 150 -8.37 7.08 2.54
N ALA A 151 -7.29 6.32 2.36
CA ALA A 151 -6.98 5.14 3.18
C ALA A 151 -6.76 5.49 4.65
N ILE A 152 -5.98 6.54 4.94
CA ILE A 152 -5.73 7.01 6.30
C ILE A 152 -7.04 7.45 6.97
N ILE A 153 -7.86 8.24 6.28
CA ILE A 153 -9.16 8.68 6.83
C ILE A 153 -10.09 7.50 7.09
N SER A 154 -10.15 6.54 6.16
CA SER A 154 -11.00 5.35 6.29
C SER A 154 -10.60 4.49 7.48
N ASN A 155 -9.31 4.15 7.61
CA ASN A 155 -8.82 3.23 8.63
C ASN A 155 -8.75 3.83 10.03
N THR A 156 -8.60 5.15 10.12
CA THR A 156 -8.62 5.86 11.41
C THR A 156 -10.03 6.26 11.87
N LEU A 157 -11.07 5.93 11.09
CA LEU A 157 -12.44 6.44 11.23
C LEU A 157 -12.44 7.96 11.40
N ASN A 158 -11.86 8.68 10.44
CA ASN A 158 -11.69 10.13 10.49
C ASN A 158 -10.96 10.59 11.78
N PHE A 159 -9.88 9.89 12.12
CA PHE A 159 -9.06 10.12 13.32
C PHE A 159 -9.77 9.91 14.67
N HIS A 160 -10.97 9.32 14.70
CA HIS A 160 -11.70 9.08 15.95
C HIS A 160 -11.20 7.84 16.73
N LEU A 161 -10.41 6.96 16.12
CA LEU A 161 -9.97 5.70 16.77
C LEU A 161 -8.80 5.81 17.76
N GLY A 162 -8.36 7.02 18.15
CA GLY A 162 -7.16 7.17 19.00
C GLY A 162 -5.89 6.60 18.34
N ALA A 163 -5.96 6.30 17.04
CA ALA A 163 -4.84 5.89 16.24
C ALA A 163 -3.77 6.99 16.28
N VAL A 164 -2.60 6.62 16.78
CA VAL A 164 -1.48 7.55 16.89
C VAL A 164 -0.94 7.79 15.48
N PHE A 165 -1.32 8.94 14.92
CA PHE A 165 -0.75 9.45 13.68
C PHE A 165 0.42 10.37 14.05
N THR A 166 1.62 9.82 14.20
CA THR A 166 2.85 10.58 14.47
C THR A 166 3.51 11.13 13.20
N GLY A 167 3.06 10.68 12.03
CA GLY A 167 3.52 11.17 10.74
C GLY A 167 2.99 12.57 10.43
N TYR A 168 3.84 13.52 10.08
CA TYR A 168 3.39 14.72 9.38
C TYR A 168 3.01 14.33 7.94
N ILE A 169 1.78 14.55 7.45
CA ILE A 169 1.42 14.26 6.03
C ILE A 169 2.13 15.20 5.04
N GLY A 170 3.03 16.07 5.50
CA GLY A 170 3.71 17.03 4.65
C GLY A 170 2.83 18.25 4.35
N GLU A 171 3.48 19.39 4.15
CA GLU A 171 2.92 20.57 3.48
C GLU A 171 3.14 20.42 1.95
N THR A 172 2.69 19.33 1.33
CA THR A 172 2.78 19.24 -0.13
C THR A 172 1.59 19.94 -0.76
N LYS A 173 1.85 20.78 -1.78
CA LYS A 173 0.80 21.48 -2.55
C LYS A 173 -0.14 20.51 -3.30
N GLN A 174 0.19 19.21 -3.32
CA GLN A 174 -0.54 18.16 -4.02
C GLN A 174 -1.60 17.47 -3.14
N LEU A 175 -1.57 17.65 -1.81
CA LEU A 175 -2.64 17.27 -0.88
C LEU A 175 -3.83 18.26 -0.89
N PHE A 176 -4.17 18.77 -2.08
CA PHE A 176 -5.20 19.80 -2.29
C PHE A 176 -6.59 19.38 -1.78
N LEU A 177 -6.84 18.08 -1.62
CA LEU A 177 -8.09 17.55 -1.08
C LEU A 177 -8.38 17.99 0.37
N ARG A 178 -7.38 18.46 1.11
CA ARG A 178 -7.56 18.97 2.48
C ARG A 178 -8.50 20.17 2.54
N LYS A 179 -8.50 21.07 1.55
CA LYS A 179 -9.27 22.33 1.61
C LYS A 179 -10.70 22.21 1.08
N GLU A 180 -10.96 21.35 0.09
CA GLU A 180 -12.31 21.24 -0.52
C GLU A 180 -13.22 20.25 0.23
N ILE A 181 -12.66 19.25 0.92
CA ILE A 181 -13.45 18.30 1.72
C ILE A 181 -13.72 18.83 3.13
N LEU A 182 -12.77 19.53 3.77
CA LEU A 182 -12.99 20.14 5.09
C LEU A 182 -14.01 21.30 5.06
N LYS A 183 -14.21 21.96 3.92
CA LYS A 183 -15.32 22.93 3.71
C LYS A 183 -16.72 22.32 3.83
N LYS A 184 -16.86 20.99 3.89
CA LYS A 184 -18.14 20.31 4.16
C LYS A 184 -18.34 19.97 5.64
N PHE A 185 -17.37 20.30 6.50
CA PHE A 185 -17.39 19.99 7.93
C PHE A 185 -17.22 21.24 8.82
N ASP A 186 -17.29 22.43 8.23
CA ASP A 186 -17.49 23.72 8.93
C ASP A 186 -18.88 24.29 8.59
#